data_AF-A0A241UVY2-F1
#
_entry.id   AF-A0A241UVY2-F1
#
_cell.length_a   1.000
_cell.length_b   1.000
_cell.length_c   1.000
_cell.angle_alpha   90.00
_cell.angle_beta   90.00
_cell.angle_gamma   90.00
#
_symmetry.space_group_name_H-M   'P 1'
#
loop_
_entity.id
_entity.type
_entity.pdbx_description
1 polymer ?
#
loop_
_entity_poly.entity_id
_entity_poly.type
_entity_poly.pdbx_seq_one_letter_code
_entity_poly.pdbx_strand_id
1 'polypeptide(L)' 'MFMSELTIQFGQLVRKYRKEINMSQEQLALLCNIDRSYLGRIERGEVNPTLEKIYELSKVLGISPQNLLP' A
#
# COMPACT_ATOMS: atom_id res chain seq x y z
N MET A 1 -9.45 -17.76 -0.28
CA MET A 1 -10.19 -16.52 0.05
C MET A 1 -10.16 -15.68 -1.21
N PHE A 2 -11.32 -15.44 -1.84
CA PHE A 2 -11.38 -14.69 -3.10
C PHE A 2 -10.83 -13.28 -2.87
N MET A 3 -9.80 -12.90 -3.64
CA MET A 3 -9.24 -11.56 -3.62
C MET A 3 -10.31 -10.60 -4.13
N SER A 4 -10.60 -9.54 -3.40
CA SER A 4 -11.57 -8.54 -3.87
C SER A 4 -10.92 -7.68 -4.94
N GLU A 5 -11.68 -7.35 -5.98
CA GLU A 5 -11.23 -6.40 -7.02
C GLU A 5 -10.73 -5.09 -6.38
N LEU A 6 -11.38 -4.65 -5.29
CA LEU A 6 -11.02 -3.48 -4.50
C LEU A 6 -9.59 -3.57 -3.91
N THR A 7 -9.23 -4.71 -3.28
CA THR A 7 -7.90 -4.88 -2.67
C THR A 7 -6.80 -5.01 -3.73
N ILE A 8 -7.10 -5.59 -4.89
CA ILE A 8 -6.16 -5.68 -6.01
C ILE A 8 -5.86 -4.28 -6.55
N GLN A 9 -6.88 -3.47 -6.85
CA GLN A 9 -6.69 -2.11 -7.37
C GLN A 9 -5.98 -1.20 -6.34
N PHE A 10 -6.38 -1.28 -5.07
CA PHE A 10 -5.69 -0.59 -3.97
C PHE A 10 -4.19 -0.97 -3.93
N GLY A 11 -3.87 -2.26 -3.95
CA GLY A 11 -2.49 -2.74 -3.91
C GLY A 11 -1.65 -2.27 -5.10
N GLN A 12 -2.25 -2.22 -6.29
CA GLN A 12 -1.62 -1.68 -7.50
C GLN A 12 -1.32 -0.19 -7.38
N LEU A 13 -2.23 0.61 -6.80
CA LEU A 13 -2.02 2.04 -6.55
C LEU A 13 -0.88 2.27 -5.56
N VAL A 14 -0.83 1.53 -4.44
CA VAL A 14 0.29 1.58 -3.48
C VAL A 14 1.62 1.30 -4.20
N ARG A 15 1.66 0.23 -5.00
CA ARG A 15 2.86 -0.15 -5.76
C ARG A 15 3.27 0.91 -6.78
N LYS A 16 2.30 1.52 -7.46
CA LYS A 16 2.53 2.59 -8.44
C LYS A 16 3.20 3.78 -7.76
N TYR A 17 2.58 4.36 -6.74
CA TYR A 17 3.11 5.54 -6.06
C TYR A 17 4.46 5.28 -5.37
N ARG A 18 4.64 4.10 -4.77
CA ARG A 18 5.94 3.71 -4.19
C ARG A 18 7.06 3.73 -5.24
N LYS A 19 6.78 3.22 -6.45
CA LYS A 19 7.76 3.20 -7.55
C LYS A 19 8.01 4.59 -8.13
N GLU A 20 7.00 5.46 -8.20
CA GLU A 20 7.16 6.84 -8.68
C GLU A 20 8.15 7.64 -7.82
N ILE A 21 8.21 7.35 -6.52
CA ILE A 21 9.18 7.96 -5.60
C ILE A 21 10.46 7.11 -5.39
N ASN A 22 10.72 6.13 -6.27
CA ASN A 22 11.90 5.26 -6.26
C ASN A 22 12.17 4.50 -4.94
N MET A 23 11.11 4.12 -4.23
CA MET A 23 11.21 3.46 -2.93
C MET A 23 11.09 1.94 -3.06
N SER A 24 11.90 1.18 -2.32
CA SER A 24 11.78 -0.29 -2.21
C SER A 24 10.64 -0.68 -1.25
N GLN A 25 10.19 -1.93 -1.31
CA GLN A 25 9.23 -2.44 -0.32
C GLN A 25 9.81 -2.36 1.10
N GLU A 26 11.11 -2.65 1.26
CA GLU A 26 11.78 -2.56 2.57
C GLU A 26 11.70 -1.14 3.14
N GLN A 27 11.97 -0.14 2.31
CA GLN A 27 11.97 1.27 2.72
C GLN A 27 10.56 1.73 3.10
N LEU A 28 9.55 1.42 2.29
CA LEU A 28 8.18 1.80 2.61
C LEU A 28 7.67 1.09 3.86
N ALA A 29 7.98 -0.20 4.00
CA ALA A 29 7.58 -0.98 5.17
C ALA A 29 8.19 -0.43 6.46
N LEU A 30 9.49 -0.08 6.42
CA LEU A 30 10.18 0.56 7.53
C LEU A 30 9.53 1.90 7.93
N LEU A 31 9.23 2.75 6.96
CA LEU A 31 8.63 4.08 7.20
C LEU A 31 7.18 4.00 7.70
N CYS A 32 6.44 2.95 7.31
CA CYS A 32 5.08 2.67 7.79
C CYS A 32 5.04 1.72 8.99
N ASN A 33 6.19 1.45 9.62
CA ASN A 33 6.35 0.54 10.77
C ASN A 33 5.57 -0.78 10.60
N ILE A 34 5.71 -1.42 9.44
CA ILE A 34 5.11 -2.72 9.11
C ILE A 34 6.16 -3.71 8.63
N ASP A 35 5.82 -4.98 8.69
CA ASP A 35 6.61 -6.02 8.08
C ASP A 35 6.62 -5.90 6.55
N ARG A 36 7.79 -6.10 5.93
CA ARG A 36 7.97 -6.07 4.48
C ARG A 36 7.10 -7.10 3.75
N SER A 37 6.90 -8.29 4.33
CA SER A 37 5.97 -9.29 3.78
C SER A 37 4.54 -8.79 3.81
N TYR A 38 4.12 -8.12 4.89
CA TYR A 38 2.78 -7.50 4.96
C TYR A 38 2.59 -6.43 3.88
N LEU A 39 3.58 -5.56 3.65
CA LEU A 39 3.52 -4.62 2.51
C LEU A 39 3.44 -5.34 1.17
N GLY A 40 4.23 -6.41 0.98
CA GLY A 40 4.17 -7.22 -0.24
C GLY A 40 2.79 -7.84 -0.48
N ARG A 41 2.13 -8.30 0.59
CA ARG A 41 0.75 -8.81 0.54
C ARG A 41 -0.26 -7.71 0.20
N ILE A 42 -0.08 -6.50 0.73
CA ILE A 42 -0.88 -5.32 0.36
C ILE A 42 -0.77 -5.06 -1.15
N GLU A 43 0.46 -4.97 -1.68
CA GLU A 43 0.67 -4.65 -3.10
C GLU A 43 0.17 -5.73 -4.06
N ARG A 44 0.04 -6.98 -3.59
CA ARG A 44 -0.58 -8.07 -4.35
C ARG A 44 -2.09 -8.18 -4.15
N GLY A 45 -2.68 -7.37 -3.28
CA GLY A 45 -4.12 -7.40 -2.96
C GLY A 45 -4.54 -8.61 -2.11
N GLU A 46 -3.60 -9.24 -1.40
CA GLU A 46 -3.81 -10.45 -0.59
C GLU A 46 -4.33 -10.15 0.83
N VAL A 47 -4.46 -8.87 1.17
CA VAL A 47 -4.98 -8.40 2.46
C VAL A 47 -5.87 -7.18 2.25
N ASN A 48 -6.81 -6.99 3.18
CA ASN A 48 -7.57 -5.76 3.31
C ASN A 48 -6.91 -4.89 4.40
N PRO A 49 -6.20 -3.81 4.04
CA PRO A 49 -5.58 -2.92 5.03
C PRO A 49 -6.65 -2.14 5.80
N THR A 50 -6.36 -1.83 7.06
CA THR A 50 -7.26 -0.98 7.86
C THR A 50 -7.21 0.46 7.37
N LEU A 51 -8.22 1.26 7.73
CA LEU A 51 -8.27 2.67 7.38
C LEU A 51 -7.02 3.42 7.87
N GLU A 52 -6.55 3.14 9.08
CA GLU A 52 -5.33 3.72 9.65
C GLU A 52 -4.12 3.44 8.76
N LYS A 53 -4.01 2.21 8.24
CA LYS A 53 -2.90 1.85 7.36
C LYS A 53 -2.95 2.56 6.02
N ILE A 54 -4.14 2.81 5.48
CA ILE A 54 -4.33 3.60 4.24
C ILE A 54 -3.78 5.02 4.43
N TYR A 55 -4.14 5.68 5.54
CA TYR A 55 -3.67 7.03 5.85
C TYR A 55 -2.16 7.08 6.14
N GLU A 56 -1.61 6.06 6.79
CA GLU A 56 -0.17 5.98 7.02
C GLU A 56 0.61 5.79 5.72
N LEU A 57 0.15 4.90 4.84
CA LEU A 57 0.74 4.69 3.52
C LEU A 57 0.69 5.99 2.70
N SER A 58 -0.47 6.66 2.64
CA SER A 58 -0.60 7.89 1.86
C SER A 58 0.32 9.00 2.40
N LYS A 59 0.47 9.10 3.73
CA LYS A 59 1.39 10.06 4.37
C LYS A 59 2.84 9.82 3.97
N VAL A 60 3.31 8.57 4.02
CA VAL A 60 4.69 8.23 3.65
C VAL A 60 4.92 8.38 2.13
N LEU A 61 3.91 8.06 1.33
CA LEU A 61 3.94 8.23 -0.13
C LEU A 61 3.80 9.70 -0.58
N GLY A 62 3.45 10.63 0.33
CA GLY A 62 3.30 12.05 0.01
C GLY A 62 2.07 12.37 -0.86
N ILE A 63 1.01 11.56 -0.75
CA ILE A 63 -0.22 11.69 -1.56
C ILE A 63 -1.46 11.74 -0.66
N SER A 64 -2.59 12.14 -1.25
CA SER A 64 -3.86 12.07 -0.53
C SER A 64 -4.34 10.62 -0.39
N PRO A 65 -4.99 10.21 0.72
CA PRO A 65 -5.57 8.87 0.85
C PRO A 65 -6.52 8.49 -0.30
N GLN A 66 -7.24 9.46 -0.87
CA GLN A 66 -8.15 9.20 -2.00
C GLN A 66 -7.39 8.71 -3.25
N ASN A 67 -6.11 9.04 -3.40
CA ASN A 67 -5.30 8.53 -4.51
C ASN A 67 -4.98 7.04 -4.39
N LEU A 68 -5.18 6.44 -3.22
CA LEU A 68 -5.04 4.99 -3.00
C LEU A 68 -6.36 4.24 -3.15
N LEU A 69 -7.49 4.95 -3.28
CA LEU A 69 -8.79 4.32 -3.43
C LEU A 69 -9.12 4.12 -4.92
N PRO A 70 -9.62 2.94 -5.32
CA PRO A 70 -10.14 2.71 -6.67
C PRO A 70 -11.46 3.44 -6.94
#